data_AF-A0A2W6EBK8-F1
#
_entry.id   AF-A0A2W6EBK8-F1
#
_cell.length_a   1.000
_cell.length_b   1.000
_cell.length_c   1.000
_cell.angle_alpha   90.00
_cell.angle_beta   90.00
_cell.angle_gamma   90.00
#
_symmetry.space_group_name_H-M   'P 1'
#
loop_
_entity.id
_entity.type
_entity.pdbx_description
1 polymer ?
#
loop_
_entity_poly.entity_id
_entity_poly.type
_entity_poly.pdbx_seq_one_letter_code
_entity_poly.pdbx_strand_id
1 'polypeptide(L)'
;AYVVPAGHQVPRSSTLRSFLSQALPGYMVPAAFVFLDALPLGRTGKLDRTALPAPEWETGPATDYVAPSTDTERALAGIWADVLAVDKVGVEGNFFELGGDSIRSLLITTRIKAVFDVTLTPRDVLTARTVSALAEMVEDAILCELERVAFGDGNDDRV
;
A
#
# COMPACT_ATOMS: atom_id res chain seq x y z
N ALA A 1 5.51 -5.84 -13.72
CA ALA A 1 5.75 -7.09 -14.45
C ALA A 1 4.94 -7.07 -15.73
N TYR A 2 5.50 -7.58 -16.83
CA TYR A 2 4.81 -7.67 -18.12
C TYR A 2 4.34 -9.11 -18.32
N VAL A 3 3.08 -9.28 -18.72
CA VAL A 3 2.42 -10.59 -18.80
C VAL A 3 1.79 -10.74 -20.17
N VAL A 4 2.07 -11.87 -20.83
CA VAL A 4 1.40 -12.28 -22.06
C VAL A 4 0.52 -13.49 -21.73
N PRO A 5 -0.81 -13.35 -21.78
CA PRO A 5 -1.73 -14.47 -21.54
C PRO A 5 -1.57 -15.54 -22.62
N ALA A 6 -1.42 -16.81 -22.22
CA ALA A 6 -1.38 -17.94 -23.17
C ALA A 6 -2.77 -18.38 -23.67
N GLY A 7 -3.85 -17.75 -23.20
CA GLY A 7 -5.23 -18.10 -23.52
C GLY A 7 -6.12 -16.87 -23.66
N HIS A 8 -7.39 -17.11 -24.03
CA HIS A 8 -8.36 -16.06 -24.33
C HIS A 8 -8.79 -15.22 -23.12
N GLN A 9 -8.50 -15.68 -21.90
CA GLN A 9 -8.91 -14.98 -20.68
C GLN A 9 -7.71 -14.33 -20.01
N VAL A 10 -7.75 -12.99 -19.93
CA VAL A 10 -6.74 -12.21 -19.22
C VAL A 10 -7.00 -12.35 -17.71
N PRO A 11 -6.06 -12.91 -16.93
CA PRO A 11 -6.22 -13.01 -15.48
C PRO A 11 -6.19 -11.62 -14.86
N ARG A 12 -6.90 -11.42 -13.74
CA ARG A 12 -6.85 -10.15 -13.01
C ARG A 12 -5.50 -10.00 -12.32
N SER A 13 -5.01 -8.76 -12.22
CA SER A 13 -3.78 -8.41 -11.50
C SER A 13 -3.78 -8.92 -10.05
N SER A 14 -4.92 -8.81 -9.35
CA SER A 14 -5.09 -9.31 -7.99
C SER A 14 -4.92 -10.83 -7.88
N THR A 15 -5.44 -11.59 -8.85
CA THR A 15 -5.29 -13.06 -8.89
C THR A 15 -3.83 -13.45 -9.07
N LEU A 16 -3.11 -12.80 -9.98
CA LEU A 16 -1.68 -13.04 -10.19
C LEU A 16 -0.86 -12.68 -8.94
N ARG A 17 -1.18 -11.57 -8.29
CA ARG A 17 -0.52 -11.12 -7.05
C ARG A 17 -0.71 -12.14 -5.93
N SER A 18 -1.94 -12.62 -5.71
CA SER A 18 -2.24 -13.62 -4.69
C SER A 18 -1.56 -14.96 -4.95
N PHE A 19 -1.45 -15.36 -6.22
CA PHE A 19 -0.71 -16.56 -6.61
C PHE A 19 0.79 -16.40 -6.32
N LEU A 20 1.39 -15.29 -6.75
CA LEU A 20 2.83 -15.05 -6.55
C LEU A 20 3.20 -14.89 -5.08
N SER A 21 2.32 -14.30 -4.26
CA SER A 21 2.57 -14.11 -2.82
C SER A 21 2.65 -15.43 -2.04
N GLN A 22 2.12 -16.52 -2.58
CA GLN A 22 2.24 -17.86 -1.97
C GLN A 22 3.60 -18.51 -2.24
N ALA A 23 4.27 -18.11 -3.33
CA ALA A 23 5.52 -18.72 -3.79
C ALA A 23 6.74 -17.81 -3.61
N LEU A 24 6.54 -16.50 -3.48
CA LEU A 24 7.59 -15.49 -3.47
C LEU A 24 7.54 -14.65 -2.19
N PRO A 25 8.71 -14.26 -1.64
CA PRO A 25 8.79 -13.21 -0.65
C PRO A 25 8.13 -11.92 -1.14
N GLY A 26 7.51 -11.15 -0.24
CA GLY A 26 6.73 -9.96 -0.60
C GLY A 26 7.48 -8.93 -1.45
N TYR A 27 8.79 -8.78 -1.26
CA TYR A 27 9.63 -7.86 -2.05
C TYR A 27 9.89 -8.30 -3.50
N MET A 28 9.58 -9.57 -3.83
CA MET A 28 9.68 -10.09 -5.20
C MET A 28 8.34 -10.09 -5.93
N VAL A 29 7.24 -9.74 -5.24
CA VAL A 29 5.91 -9.64 -5.84
C VAL A 29 5.83 -8.30 -6.60
N PRO A 30 5.57 -8.32 -7.92
CA PRO A 30 5.52 -7.10 -8.72
C PRO A 30 4.47 -6.11 -8.24
N ALA A 31 4.82 -4.82 -8.15
CA ALA A 31 3.87 -3.77 -7.76
C ALA A 31 2.77 -3.54 -8.80
N ALA A 32 3.08 -3.68 -10.09
CA ALA A 32 2.12 -3.54 -11.20
C ALA A 32 2.22 -4.73 -12.17
N PHE A 33 1.12 -5.04 -12.86
CA PHE A 33 1.05 -6.03 -13.93
C PHE A 33 0.54 -5.35 -15.20
N VAL A 34 1.32 -5.42 -16.27
CA VAL A 34 0.98 -4.84 -17.58
C VAL A 34 0.73 -6.00 -18.53
N PHE A 35 -0.48 -6.08 -19.06
CA PHE A 35 -0.87 -7.13 -19.99
C PHE A 35 -0.57 -6.71 -21.42
N LEU A 36 0.09 -7.59 -22.16
CA LEU A 36 0.47 -7.39 -23.56
C LEU A 36 -0.04 -8.56 -24.38
N ASP A 37 -0.44 -8.31 -25.63
CA ASP A 37 -0.77 -9.37 -26.58
C ASP A 37 0.49 -10.17 -26.96
N ALA A 38 1.64 -9.49 -27.04
CA ALA A 38 2.93 -10.08 -27.30
C ALA A 38 4.05 -9.23 -26.69
N LEU A 39 5.17 -9.87 -26.36
CA LEU A 39 6.37 -9.13 -25.95
C LEU A 39 6.97 -8.40 -27.17
N PRO A 40 7.33 -7.12 -27.06
CA PRO A 40 7.99 -6.41 -28.15
C PRO A 40 9.39 -7.00 -28.35
N LEU A 41 9.64 -7.52 -29.54
CA LEU A 41 10.93 -8.08 -29.92
C LEU A 41 11.64 -7.13 -30.89
N GLY A 42 12.92 -6.87 -30.64
CA GLY A 42 13.79 -6.15 -31.55
C GLY A 42 14.15 -7.00 -32.78
N ARG A 43 14.87 -6.40 -33.75
CA ARG A 43 15.25 -7.04 -35.03
C ARG A 43 16.04 -8.34 -34.90
N THR A 44 16.62 -8.62 -33.74
CA THR A 44 17.39 -9.85 -33.44
C THR A 44 16.56 -10.90 -32.69
N GLY A 45 15.25 -10.68 -32.49
CA GLY A 45 14.38 -11.56 -31.71
C GLY A 45 14.55 -11.44 -30.19
N LYS A 46 15.38 -10.52 -29.71
CA LYS A 46 15.53 -10.22 -28.28
C LYS A 46 14.44 -9.24 -27.82
N LEU A 47 14.07 -9.32 -26.54
CA LEU A 47 13.15 -8.37 -25.91
C LEU A 47 13.64 -6.93 -26.10
N ASP A 48 12.81 -6.10 -26.71
CA ASP A 48 13.04 -4.67 -26.82
C ASP A 48 12.45 -3.95 -25.60
N ARG A 49 13.32 -3.61 -24.65
CA ARG A 49 12.92 -2.99 -23.38
C ARG A 49 12.44 -1.55 -23.54
N THR A 50 12.86 -0.83 -24.58
CA THR A 50 12.45 0.57 -24.79
C THR A 50 11.06 0.65 -25.40
N ALA A 51 10.60 -0.43 -26.05
CA ALA A 51 9.26 -0.57 -26.60
C ALA A 51 8.24 -1.12 -25.59
N LEU A 52 8.65 -1.45 -24.36
CA LEU A 52 7.72 -1.84 -23.32
C LEU A 52 6.92 -0.61 -22.86
N PRO A 53 5.58 -0.68 -22.88
CA PRO A 53 4.76 0.43 -22.39
C PRO A 53 5.03 0.62 -20.90
N ALA A 54 5.08 1.88 -20.44
CA ALA A 54 5.18 2.12 -19.02
C ALA A 54 3.99 1.46 -18.31
N PRO A 55 4.18 0.84 -17.13
CA PRO A 55 3.05 0.45 -16.31
C PRO A 55 2.24 1.70 -16.04
N GLU A 56 1.03 1.74 -16.58
CA GLU A 56 0.02 2.67 -16.10
C GLU A 56 -0.21 2.28 -14.65
N TRP A 57 0.34 3.08 -13.73
CA TRP A 57 -0.16 3.10 -12.36
C TRP A 57 -1.57 3.64 -12.50
N GLU A 58 -2.54 2.74 -12.71
CA GLU A 58 -3.94 3.11 -12.82
C GLU A 58 -4.28 3.94 -11.59
N THR A 59 -4.40 5.25 -11.80
CA THR A 59 -4.94 6.22 -10.86
C THR A 59 -6.47 6.00 -10.79
N GLY A 60 -6.87 4.81 -10.32
CA GLY A 60 -8.23 4.37 -9.95
C GLY A 60 -9.11 3.76 -11.06
N PRO A 61 -10.15 2.97 -10.72
CA PRO A 61 -10.26 1.91 -9.71
C PRO A 61 -10.52 0.52 -10.36
N ALA A 62 -9.75 -0.50 -9.98
CA ALA A 62 -10.11 -1.92 -10.17
C ALA A 62 -10.09 -2.74 -8.86
N THR A 63 -10.14 -2.02 -7.74
CA THR A 63 -10.55 -2.50 -6.42
C THR A 63 -11.76 -1.64 -6.06
N ASP A 64 -12.89 -2.26 -5.70
CA ASP A 64 -14.12 -1.55 -5.34
C ASP A 64 -13.78 -0.38 -4.41
N TYR A 65 -14.01 0.86 -4.88
CA TYR A 65 -13.73 2.04 -4.07
C TYR A 65 -14.65 2.00 -2.83
N VAL A 66 -14.09 1.61 -1.71
CA VAL A 66 -14.76 1.66 -0.41
C VAL A 66 -14.39 2.98 0.25
N ALA A 67 -15.41 3.81 0.51
CA ALA A 67 -15.21 5.10 1.13
C ALA A 67 -14.83 4.95 2.62
N PRO A 68 -13.94 5.81 3.15
CA PRO A 68 -13.64 5.89 4.57
C PRO A 68 -14.88 6.08 5.45
N SER A 69 -15.06 5.20 6.42
CA SER A 69 -16.21 5.17 7.33
C SER A 69 -15.89 5.79 8.69
N THR A 70 -14.65 5.63 9.19
CA THR A 70 -14.19 6.20 10.47
C THR A 70 -13.43 7.51 10.28
N ASP A 71 -13.28 8.29 11.36
CA ASP A 71 -12.47 9.52 11.33
C ASP A 71 -10.99 9.21 11.11
N THR A 72 -10.49 8.12 11.70
CA THR A 72 -9.12 7.61 11.49
C THR A 72 -8.89 7.30 10.02
N GLU A 73 -9.79 6.55 9.39
CA GLU A 73 -9.71 6.21 7.97
C GLU A 73 -9.75 7.45 7.08
N ARG A 74 -10.62 8.43 7.39
CA ARG A 74 -10.71 9.69 6.63
C ARG A 74 -9.40 10.47 6.66
N ALA A 75 -8.83 10.63 7.85
CA ALA A 75 -7.58 11.34 8.03
C ALA A 75 -6.40 10.60 7.36
N LEU A 76 -6.33 9.27 7.50
CA LEU A 76 -5.31 8.46 6.83
C LEU A 76 -5.44 8.48 5.30
N ALA A 77 -6.65 8.36 4.77
CA ALA A 77 -6.89 8.45 3.33
C ALA A 77 -6.47 9.82 2.78
N GLY A 78 -6.69 10.91 3.52
CA GLY A 78 -6.20 12.25 3.17
C GLY A 78 -4.67 12.33 3.18
N ILE A 79 -4.01 11.80 4.20
CA ILE A 79 -2.55 11.73 4.28
C ILE A 79 -1.98 10.97 3.08
N TRP A 80 -2.59 9.84 2.72
CA TRP A 80 -2.16 9.03 1.58
C TRP A 80 -2.39 9.77 0.26
N ALA A 81 -3.55 10.39 0.05
CA ALA A 81 -3.86 11.17 -1.14
C ALA A 81 -2.79 12.24 -1.40
N ASP A 82 -2.43 12.99 -0.37
CA ASP A 82 -1.41 14.04 -0.45
C ASP A 82 0.00 13.49 -0.76
N VAL A 83 0.41 12.41 -0.08
CA VAL A 83 1.78 11.88 -0.23
C VAL A 83 1.95 11.11 -1.54
N LEU A 84 0.90 10.43 -1.98
CA LEU A 84 0.88 9.66 -3.22
C LEU A 84 0.54 10.53 -4.44
N ALA A 85 0.09 11.77 -4.20
CA ALA A 85 -0.37 12.71 -5.24
C ALA A 85 -1.51 12.13 -6.10
N VAL A 86 -2.52 11.59 -5.43
CA VAL A 86 -3.73 11.02 -6.05
C VAL A 86 -4.98 11.73 -5.54
N ASP A 87 -6.02 11.82 -6.37
CA ASP A 87 -7.24 12.57 -6.03
C ASP A 87 -8.02 11.96 -4.86
N LYS A 88 -8.13 10.62 -4.82
CA LYS A 88 -8.87 9.89 -3.79
C LYS A 88 -8.23 8.54 -3.50
N VAL A 89 -8.27 8.16 -2.23
CA VAL A 89 -7.83 6.85 -1.74
C VAL A 89 -9.03 6.16 -1.07
N GLY A 90 -9.35 4.94 -1.51
CA GLY A 90 -10.33 4.07 -0.84
C GLY A 90 -9.68 3.29 0.29
N VAL A 91 -10.46 2.80 1.26
CA VAL A 91 -9.90 2.16 2.46
C VAL A 91 -9.15 0.85 2.15
N GLU A 92 -9.61 0.11 1.15
CA GLU A 92 -8.98 -1.12 0.64
C GLU A 92 -7.96 -0.85 -0.49
N GLY A 93 -7.66 0.42 -0.76
CA GLY A 93 -6.68 0.81 -1.77
C GLY A 93 -5.28 0.30 -1.39
N ASN A 94 -4.69 -0.53 -2.25
CA ASN A 94 -3.37 -1.07 -1.99
C ASN A 94 -2.29 0.02 -2.15
N PHE A 95 -1.48 0.23 -1.11
CA PHE A 95 -0.40 1.20 -1.05
C PHE A 95 0.52 1.17 -2.28
N PHE A 96 0.92 -0.03 -2.71
CA PHE A 96 1.85 -0.18 -3.84
C PHE A 96 1.18 0.05 -5.19
N GLU A 97 -0.11 -0.27 -5.31
CA GLU A 97 -0.89 -0.03 -6.52
C GLU A 97 -1.13 1.47 -6.72
N LEU A 98 -1.28 2.21 -5.62
CA LEU A 98 -1.39 3.67 -5.61
C LEU A 98 -0.04 4.41 -5.78
N GLY A 99 1.05 3.71 -6.13
CA GLY A 99 2.36 4.30 -6.36
C GLY A 99 3.22 4.48 -5.10
N GLY A 100 2.88 3.80 -4.01
CA GLY A 100 3.63 3.78 -2.76
C GLY A 100 5.00 3.10 -2.88
N ASP A 101 5.99 3.66 -2.19
CA ASP A 101 7.34 3.13 -2.03
C ASP A 101 7.87 3.39 -0.61
N SER A 102 9.13 3.01 -0.35
CA SER A 102 9.75 3.17 0.97
C SER A 102 9.94 4.63 1.41
N ILE A 103 10.07 5.57 0.48
CA ILE A 103 10.21 7.00 0.81
C ILE A 103 8.84 7.55 1.18
N ARG A 104 7.81 7.20 0.41
CA ARG A 104 6.42 7.57 0.68
C ARG A 104 5.92 6.98 2.00
N SER A 105 6.31 5.74 2.33
CA SER A 105 5.96 5.14 3.62
C SER A 105 6.57 5.92 4.78
N LEU A 106 7.83 6.36 4.67
CA LEU A 106 8.46 7.22 5.67
C LEU A 106 7.71 8.56 5.83
N LEU A 107 7.36 9.21 4.72
CA LEU A 107 6.60 10.47 4.76
C LEU A 107 5.21 10.29 5.39
N ILE A 108 4.52 9.20 5.07
CA ILE A 108 3.24 8.84 5.69
C ILE A 108 3.41 8.68 7.19
N THR A 109 4.40 7.91 7.66
CA THR A 109 4.62 7.72 9.12
C THR A 109 4.90 9.03 9.84
N THR A 110 5.60 9.96 9.20
CA THR A 110 5.88 11.29 9.79
C THR A 110 4.61 12.12 9.91
N ARG A 111 3.73 12.07 8.91
CA ARG A 111 2.43 12.76 8.95
C ARG A 111 1.46 12.12 9.95
N ILE A 112 1.44 10.80 10.03
CA ILE A 112 0.63 10.07 11.03
C ILE A 112 1.04 10.49 12.43
N LYS A 113 2.34 10.53 12.72
CA LYS A 113 2.84 11.00 14.00
C LYS A 113 2.40 12.43 14.31
N ALA A 114 2.44 13.33 13.32
CA ALA A 114 2.01 14.72 13.52
C ALA A 114 0.50 14.87 13.79
N VAL A 115 -0.34 13.98 13.25
CA VAL A 115 -1.81 14.06 13.35
C VAL A 115 -2.36 13.30 14.55
N PHE A 116 -1.82 12.10 14.82
CA PHE A 116 -2.36 11.17 15.82
C PHE A 116 -1.46 11.02 17.06
N ASP A 117 -0.28 11.62 17.06
CA ASP A 117 0.77 11.43 18.09
C ASP A 117 1.21 9.97 18.29
N VAL A 118 0.93 9.12 17.30
CA VAL A 118 1.32 7.70 17.29
C VAL A 118 2.63 7.52 16.51
N THR A 119 3.55 6.73 17.07
CA THR A 119 4.79 6.36 16.37
C THR A 119 4.61 5.02 15.64
N LEU A 120 4.49 5.07 14.32
CA LEU A 120 4.56 3.91 13.44
C LEU A 120 5.87 3.88 12.66
N THR A 121 6.30 2.69 12.26
CA THR A 121 7.48 2.49 11.41
C THR A 121 7.09 2.37 9.93
N PRO A 122 8.02 2.67 9.00
CA PRO A 122 7.77 2.45 7.58
C PRO A 122 7.40 0.99 7.24
N ARG A 123 7.89 0.03 8.05
CA ARG A 123 7.54 -1.38 7.92
C ARG A 123 6.05 -1.62 8.17
N ASP A 124 5.44 -0.89 9.10
CA ASP A 124 4.03 -1.06 9.44
C ASP A 124 3.15 -0.66 8.26
N VAL A 125 3.45 0.46 7.60
CA VAL A 125 2.76 0.90 6.37
C VAL A 125 2.90 -0.14 5.24
N LEU A 126 4.11 -0.66 5.03
CA LEU A 126 4.40 -1.66 3.99
C LEU A 126 3.74 -3.02 4.28
N THR A 127 3.44 -3.30 5.55
CA THR A 127 2.81 -4.54 6.00
C THR A 127 1.27 -4.42 6.00
N ALA A 128 0.74 -3.28 6.46
CA ALA A 128 -0.67 -2.93 6.43
C ALA A 128 -1.24 -2.98 5.02
N ARG A 129 -0.53 -2.36 4.07
CA ARG A 129 -0.85 -2.26 2.63
C ARG A 129 -2.16 -1.53 2.30
N THR A 130 -3.11 -1.39 3.22
CA THR A 130 -4.37 -0.67 3.02
C THR A 130 -4.56 0.40 4.09
N VAL A 131 -5.48 1.33 3.87
CA VAL A 131 -5.81 2.37 4.85
C VAL A 131 -6.60 1.75 6.01
N SER A 132 -7.48 0.77 5.76
CA SER A 132 -8.22 0.05 6.80
C SER A 132 -7.30 -0.65 7.80
N ALA A 133 -6.37 -1.47 7.31
CA ALA A 133 -5.41 -2.18 8.16
C ALA A 133 -4.47 -1.22 8.91
N LEU A 134 -4.13 -0.08 8.30
CA LEU A 134 -3.30 0.93 8.97
C LEU A 134 -4.09 1.70 10.03
N ALA A 135 -5.40 1.92 9.82
CA ALA A 135 -6.28 2.56 10.79
C ALA A 135 -6.41 1.71 12.06
N GLU A 136 -6.58 0.39 11.92
CA GLU A 136 -6.59 -0.54 13.07
C GLU A 136 -5.31 -0.41 13.91
N MET A 137 -4.13 -0.37 13.27
CA MET A 137 -2.86 -0.20 13.99
C MET A 137 -2.75 1.15 14.71
N VAL A 138 -3.28 2.23 14.12
CA VAL A 138 -3.31 3.54 14.76
C VAL A 138 -4.24 3.51 15.97
N GLU A 139 -5.42 2.92 15.84
CA GLU A 139 -6.42 2.83 16.91
C GLU A 139 -5.91 1.97 18.07
N ASP A 140 -5.30 0.82 17.79
CA ASP A 140 -4.66 -0.03 18.80
C ASP A 140 -3.56 0.71 19.55
N ALA A 141 -2.74 1.48 18.84
CA ALA A 141 -1.66 2.25 19.46
C ALA A 141 -2.19 3.39 20.35
N ILE A 142 -3.26 4.07 19.92
CA ILE A 142 -3.95 5.08 20.74
C ILE A 142 -4.52 4.44 21.99
N LEU A 143 -5.16 3.27 21.87
CA LEU A 143 -5.75 2.57 23.01
C LEU A 143 -4.67 2.14 24.02
N CYS A 144 -3.55 1.58 23.54
CA CYS A 144 -2.41 1.22 24.39
C CYS A 144 -1.86 2.43 25.17
N GLU A 145 -1.76 3.58 24.52
CA GLU A 145 -1.27 4.80 25.17
C GLU A 145 -2.27 5.35 26.19
N LEU A 146 -3.58 5.31 25.89
CA LEU A 146 -4.63 5.70 26.83
C LEU A 146 -4.66 4.77 28.06
N GLU A 147 -4.51 3.46 27.86
CA GLU A 147 -4.39 2.50 28.97
C GLU A 147 -3.15 2.78 29.81
N ARG A 148 -2.01 3.10 29.17
CA ARG A 148 -0.78 3.47 29.88
C ARG A 148 -0.98 4.72 30.74
N VAL A 149 -1.63 5.75 30.22
CA VAL A 149 -1.93 6.99 30.96
C VAL A 149 -2.97 6.77 32.05
N ALA A 150 -3.98 5.93 31.80
CA ALA A 150 -5.04 5.64 32.76
C ALA A 150 -4.57 4.71 33.90
N PHE A 151 -3.59 3.83 33.63
CA PHE A 151 -3.18 2.77 34.55
C PHE A 151 -1.69 2.78 34.97
N GLY A 152 -0.87 3.79 34.60
CA GLY A 152 0.50 3.98 35.13
C GLY A 152 0.94 5.46 35.15
N ASP A 153 1.67 5.99 36.13
CA ASP A 153 2.67 5.40 37.02
C ASP A 153 2.23 5.30 38.50
N GLY A 154 2.32 4.09 39.05
CA GLY A 154 2.16 3.82 40.47
C GLY A 154 3.37 3.11 41.07
N ASN A 155 4.61 3.53 40.76
CA ASN A 155 5.80 3.09 41.51
C ASN A 155 7.08 3.89 41.15
N ASP A 156 7.26 5.10 41.70
CA ASP A 156 8.60 5.62 42.04
C ASP A 156 8.49 6.83 42.98
N ASP A 157 8.21 6.59 44.27
CA ASP A 157 8.42 7.59 45.32
C ASP A 157 8.44 6.92 46.71
N ARG A 158 9.47 6.12 46.97
CA ARG A 158 9.91 5.81 48.34
C ARG A 158 11.43 5.84 48.42
N VAL A 159 11.90 7.02 48.81
CA VAL A 159 13.07 7.40 49.63
C VAL A 159 13.85 6.23 50.22
#